data_AF-A0AAJ2GQE1-F1
#
_entry.id   AF-A0AAJ2GQE1-F1
#
_cell.length_a   1.000
_cell.length_b   1.000
_cell.length_c   1.000
_cell.angle_alpha   90.00
_cell.angle_beta   90.00
_cell.angle_gamma   90.00
#
_symmetry.space_group_name_H-M   'P 1'
#
loop_
_entity.id
_entity.type
_entity.pdbx_description
1 polymer ?
#
loop_
_entity_poly.entity_id
_entity_poly.type
_entity_poly.pdbx_seq_one_letter_code
_entity_poly.pdbx_strand_id
1 'polypeptide(L)'
;MKTSTDFILTTHVGSLPRPKALEEKLLKQEMGVLSEEEAATMPAEVSDAVKWAVQRQRDMGITVIDDGEMSKYAYSTYARQRMTGLTGSDQMLAISDIMDFPEFAKRMKLEIKTPACVGPVSYLETDALRADIANLQAALAGSGAEEGVRRQNIRHRSRRKLAECGPRLGLGFRRRACGVASADARWSFA
;
A
#
# COMPACT_ATOMS: atom_id res chain seq x y z
N MET A 1 -9.53 18.87 -4.18
CA MET A 1 -9.96 17.54 -3.66
C MET A 1 -11.06 17.03 -4.57
N LYS A 2 -10.99 15.78 -5.04
CA LYS A 2 -12.04 15.20 -5.88
C LYS A 2 -13.25 14.85 -5.01
N THR A 3 -14.45 15.21 -5.45
CA THR A 3 -15.71 14.97 -4.72
C THR A 3 -16.72 14.33 -5.65
N SER A 4 -17.67 13.56 -5.09
CA SER A 4 -18.74 12.92 -5.87
C SER A 4 -20.07 12.98 -5.11
N THR A 5 -21.16 13.24 -5.83
CA THR A 5 -22.55 13.17 -5.34
C THR A 5 -23.25 11.88 -5.76
N ASP A 6 -22.72 11.19 -6.78
CA ASP A 6 -23.39 10.07 -7.44
C ASP A 6 -22.97 8.71 -6.87
N PHE A 7 -21.75 8.63 -6.32
CA PHE A 7 -21.20 7.41 -5.72
C PHE A 7 -20.14 7.73 -4.66
N ILE A 8 -19.88 6.75 -3.79
CA ILE A 8 -18.81 6.84 -2.79
C ILE A 8 -17.48 6.61 -3.50
N LEU A 9 -16.54 7.55 -3.37
CA LEU A 9 -15.18 7.38 -3.85
C LEU A 9 -14.46 6.31 -3.03
N THR A 10 -13.91 5.32 -3.71
CA THR A 10 -13.11 4.23 -3.13
C THR A 10 -11.64 4.34 -3.53
N THR A 11 -10.76 3.95 -2.62
CA THR A 11 -9.31 3.89 -2.77
C THR A 11 -8.73 2.85 -1.80
N HIS A 12 -7.41 2.66 -1.83
CA HIS A 12 -6.65 1.91 -0.83
C HIS A 12 -5.48 2.75 -0.31
N VAL A 13 -4.63 2.16 0.51
CA VAL A 13 -3.62 2.87 1.30
C VAL A 13 -2.24 2.95 0.64
N GLY A 14 -2.12 2.65 -0.67
CA GLY A 14 -0.82 2.56 -1.36
C GLY A 14 -0.48 1.14 -1.82
N SER A 15 0.60 0.58 -1.27
CA SER A 15 1.26 -0.63 -1.81
C SER A 15 0.32 -1.79 -2.20
N LEU A 16 0.59 -2.36 -3.38
CA LEU A 16 -0.03 -3.58 -3.90
C LEU A 16 1.02 -4.68 -4.13
N PRO A 17 0.62 -5.96 -4.22
CA PRO A 17 1.56 -7.04 -4.53
C PRO A 17 2.29 -6.82 -5.86
N ARG A 18 3.63 -6.87 -5.81
CA ARG A 18 4.48 -6.69 -6.98
C ARG A 18 4.68 -8.02 -7.72
N PRO A 19 4.95 -7.99 -9.03
CA PRO A 19 5.48 -9.17 -9.72
C PRO A 19 6.77 -9.63 -9.05
N LYS A 20 6.90 -10.94 -8.80
CA LYS A 20 8.02 -11.53 -8.05
C LYS A 20 9.39 -11.12 -8.60
N ALA A 21 9.54 -11.09 -9.93
CA ALA A 21 10.79 -10.68 -10.57
C ALA A 21 11.18 -9.21 -10.26
N LEU A 22 10.18 -8.31 -10.20
CA LEU A 22 10.41 -6.92 -9.85
C LEU A 22 10.74 -6.74 -8.37
N GLU A 23 10.07 -7.50 -7.49
CA GLU A 23 10.37 -7.52 -6.06
C GLU A 23 11.80 -7.98 -5.77
N GLU A 24 12.27 -9.03 -6.45
CA GLU A 24 13.65 -9.52 -6.32
C GLU A 24 14.69 -8.47 -6.75
N LYS A 25 14.43 -7.73 -7.84
CA LYS A 25 15.30 -6.63 -8.28
C LYS A 25 15.29 -5.46 -7.30
N LEU A 26 14.13 -5.07 -6.78
CA LEU A 26 14.01 -4.03 -5.75
C LEU A 26 14.81 -4.40 -4.49
N LEU A 27 14.75 -5.66 -4.06
CA LEU A 27 15.55 -6.15 -2.94
C LEU A 27 17.06 -6.08 -3.23
N LYS A 28 17.50 -6.52 -4.42
CA LYS A 28 18.90 -6.39 -4.83
C LYS A 28 19.36 -4.93 -4.89
N GLN A 29 18.50 -4.02 -5.34
CA GLN A 29 18.79 -2.58 -5.35
C GLN A 29 18.97 -2.04 -3.92
N GLU A 30 18.07 -2.43 -3.01
CA GLU A 30 18.15 -2.04 -1.60
C GLU A 30 19.43 -2.56 -0.92
N MET A 31 19.85 -3.79 -1.28
CA MET A 31 21.08 -4.42 -0.80
C MET A 31 22.35 -3.89 -1.49
N GLY A 32 22.24 -3.09 -2.55
CA GLY A 32 23.38 -2.57 -3.31
C GLY A 32 24.09 -3.64 -4.15
N VAL A 33 23.39 -4.72 -4.52
CA VAL A 33 23.94 -5.87 -5.29
C VAL A 33 23.24 -6.09 -6.63
N LEU A 34 22.40 -5.14 -7.07
CA LEU A 34 21.75 -5.17 -8.37
C LEU A 34 22.78 -5.01 -9.49
N SER A 35 22.75 -5.87 -10.51
CA SER A 35 23.66 -5.73 -11.65
C SER A 35 23.26 -4.56 -12.56
N GLU A 36 24.20 -4.07 -13.37
CA GLU A 36 23.92 -3.00 -14.35
C GLU A 36 22.88 -3.43 -15.39
N GLU A 37 22.91 -4.70 -15.82
CA GLU A 37 21.93 -5.28 -16.75
C GLU A 37 20.52 -5.32 -16.16
N GLU A 38 20.40 -5.69 -14.88
CA GLU A 38 19.13 -5.68 -14.17
C GLU A 38 18.61 -4.25 -13.98
N ALA A 39 19.49 -3.31 -13.62
CA ALA A 39 19.16 -1.90 -13.47
C ALA A 39 18.67 -1.27 -14.79
N ALA A 40 19.25 -1.64 -15.93
CA ALA A 40 18.85 -1.13 -17.24
C ALA A 40 17.42 -1.54 -17.65
N THR A 41 16.97 -2.71 -17.23
CA THR A 41 15.63 -3.25 -17.58
C THR A 41 14.53 -2.85 -16.59
N MET A 42 14.91 -2.54 -15.36
CA MET A 42 13.98 -2.26 -14.26
C MET A 42 12.98 -1.12 -14.53
N PRO A 43 13.34 0.02 -15.16
CA PRO A 43 12.37 1.09 -15.44
C PRO A 43 11.18 0.65 -16.31
N ALA A 44 11.43 -0.20 -17.33
CA ALA A 44 10.37 -0.72 -18.19
C ALA A 44 9.45 -1.68 -17.41
N GLU A 45 10.03 -2.56 -16.59
CA GLU A 45 9.27 -3.49 -15.74
C GLU A 45 8.41 -2.77 -14.71
N VAL A 46 8.92 -1.69 -14.11
CA VAL A 46 8.14 -0.81 -13.22
C VAL A 46 6.96 -0.21 -13.99
N SER A 47 7.20 0.34 -15.19
CA SER A 47 6.14 0.93 -16.02
C SER A 47 5.03 -0.07 -16.32
N ASP A 48 5.40 -1.29 -16.69
CA ASP A 48 4.43 -2.35 -17.00
C ASP A 48 3.69 -2.85 -15.75
N ALA A 49 4.37 -2.96 -14.61
CA ALA A 49 3.74 -3.28 -13.34
C ALA A 49 2.72 -2.21 -12.91
N VAL A 50 3.03 -0.92 -13.10
CA VAL A 50 2.10 0.20 -12.82
C VAL A 50 0.89 0.13 -13.75
N LYS A 51 1.08 -0.09 -15.06
CA LYS A 51 -0.04 -0.25 -16.01
C LYS A 51 -0.96 -1.40 -15.60
N TRP A 52 -0.38 -2.54 -15.24
CA TRP A 52 -1.12 -3.70 -14.77
C TRP A 52 -1.91 -3.41 -13.48
N ALA A 53 -1.27 -2.75 -12.50
CA ALA A 53 -1.89 -2.39 -11.23
C ALA A 53 -3.08 -1.43 -11.44
N VAL A 54 -2.89 -0.38 -12.23
CA VAL A 54 -3.92 0.61 -12.58
C VAL A 54 -5.10 -0.05 -13.27
N GLN A 55 -4.85 -0.93 -14.25
CA GLN A 55 -5.91 -1.66 -14.93
C GLN A 55 -6.71 -2.53 -13.97
N ARG A 56 -6.02 -3.25 -13.07
CA ARG A 56 -6.69 -4.12 -12.10
C ARG A 56 -7.51 -3.35 -11.08
N GLN A 57 -7.03 -2.19 -10.63
CA GLN A 57 -7.78 -1.28 -9.78
C GLN A 57 -9.08 -0.83 -10.48
N ARG A 58 -9.03 -0.49 -11.78
CA ARG A 58 -10.22 -0.14 -12.57
C ARG A 58 -11.18 -1.30 -12.75
N ASP A 59 -10.67 -2.50 -13.02
CA ASP A 59 -11.50 -3.69 -13.18
C ASP A 59 -12.29 -3.98 -11.90
N MET A 60 -11.66 -3.75 -10.75
CA MET A 60 -12.26 -3.83 -9.41
C MET A 60 -13.12 -2.61 -9.05
N GLY A 61 -12.98 -1.52 -9.81
CA GLY A 61 -13.76 -0.30 -9.66
C GLY A 61 -13.29 0.63 -8.53
N ILE A 62 -11.99 0.62 -8.24
CA ILE A 62 -11.35 1.65 -7.44
C ILE A 62 -11.40 2.97 -8.22
N THR A 63 -11.83 4.04 -7.56
CA THR A 63 -12.14 5.33 -8.21
C THR A 63 -11.06 6.40 -8.06
N VAL A 64 -10.26 6.28 -7.00
CA VAL A 64 -9.05 7.08 -6.79
C VAL A 64 -7.92 6.06 -6.75
N ILE A 65 -7.16 6.06 -7.85
CA ILE A 65 -6.16 5.04 -8.18
C ILE A 65 -4.77 5.57 -7.84
N ASP A 66 -3.93 4.71 -7.29
CA ASP A 66 -2.49 4.96 -7.13
C ASP A 66 -1.64 4.03 -8.02
N ASP A 67 -0.32 4.16 -7.96
CA ASP A 67 0.65 3.37 -8.73
C ASP A 67 0.97 2.00 -8.11
N GLY A 68 0.36 1.64 -6.98
CA GLY A 68 0.61 0.45 -6.20
C GLY A 68 1.98 0.40 -5.52
N GLU A 69 2.72 1.53 -5.49
CA GLU A 69 4.11 1.61 -5.04
C GLU A 69 5.05 0.60 -5.74
N MET A 70 4.80 0.33 -7.03
CA MET A 70 5.52 -0.71 -7.79
C MET A 70 7.03 -0.46 -7.90
N SER A 71 7.48 0.80 -7.82
CA SER A 71 8.89 1.19 -7.89
C SER A 71 9.65 1.12 -6.55
N LYS A 72 8.98 0.78 -5.45
CA LYS A 72 9.52 0.95 -4.09
C LYS A 72 9.64 -0.41 -3.40
N TYR A 73 10.77 -0.69 -2.75
CA TYR A 73 10.88 -1.87 -1.88
C TYR A 73 10.07 -1.68 -0.59
N ALA A 74 10.30 -0.56 0.11
CA ALA A 74 9.59 -0.17 1.31
C ALA A 74 9.47 1.36 1.41
N TYR A 75 8.40 1.86 2.05
CA TYR A 75 8.18 3.30 2.23
C TYR A 75 9.33 3.98 3.00
N SER A 76 9.89 3.30 4.00
CA SER A 76 10.93 3.82 4.88
C SER A 76 12.27 3.96 4.17
N THR A 77 12.63 3.00 3.33
CA THR A 77 13.89 3.05 2.58
C THR A 77 13.82 4.05 1.44
N TYR A 78 12.64 4.23 0.82
CA TYR A 78 12.40 5.25 -0.18
C TYR A 78 12.57 6.69 0.35
N ALA A 79 12.25 6.94 1.63
CA ALA A 79 12.50 8.26 2.24
C ALA A 79 14.00 8.60 2.27
N ARG A 80 14.85 7.63 2.62
CA ARG A 80 16.33 7.78 2.60
C ARG A 80 16.87 8.11 1.21
N GLN A 81 16.25 7.57 0.15
CA GLN A 81 16.70 7.79 -1.22
C GLN A 81 16.43 9.23 -1.71
N ARG A 82 15.49 9.95 -1.09
CA ARG A 82 15.04 11.27 -1.57
C ARG A 82 15.24 12.41 -0.57
N MET A 83 15.80 12.13 0.60
CA MET A 83 15.94 13.13 1.65
C MET A 83 17.33 13.09 2.28
N THR A 84 17.90 14.26 2.55
CA THR A 84 19.10 14.41 3.37
C THR A 84 18.81 14.07 4.82
N GLY A 85 19.86 13.83 5.60
CA GLY A 85 19.74 13.64 7.06
C GLY A 85 19.18 12.28 7.49
N LEU A 86 18.64 11.47 6.57
CA LEU A 86 18.14 10.12 6.84
C LEU A 86 19.19 9.05 6.49
N THR A 87 20.11 8.80 7.42
CA THR A 87 21.25 7.89 7.26
C THR A 87 21.64 7.27 8.62
N GLY A 88 22.74 6.53 8.71
CA GLY A 88 23.23 5.94 9.95
C GLY A 88 22.83 4.47 10.15
N SER A 89 23.30 3.92 11.27
CA SER A 89 23.19 2.50 11.62
C SER A 89 21.78 2.11 12.04
N ASP A 90 21.35 0.96 11.52
CA ASP A 90 20.11 0.25 11.86
C ASP A 90 19.76 0.39 13.34
N GLN A 91 18.69 1.13 13.62
CA GLN A 91 18.00 0.91 14.88
C GLN A 91 17.10 -0.29 14.69
N MET A 92 17.29 -1.31 15.53
CA MET A 92 16.35 -2.42 15.59
C MET A 92 14.96 -1.81 15.77
N LEU A 93 14.04 -2.14 14.86
CA LEU A 93 12.65 -1.74 14.97
C LEU A 93 12.14 -2.24 16.33
N ALA A 94 11.98 -1.32 17.28
CA ALA A 94 11.42 -1.61 18.58
C ALA A 94 9.91 -1.78 18.40
N ILE A 95 9.51 -2.92 17.88
CA ILE A 95 8.10 -3.31 17.79
C ILE A 95 7.75 -3.82 19.17
N SER A 96 7.27 -2.94 20.05
CA SER A 96 6.86 -3.32 21.41
C SER A 96 5.88 -4.50 21.39
N ASP A 97 4.99 -4.52 20.41
CA ASP A 97 3.95 -5.53 20.21
C ASP A 97 4.55 -6.90 19.87
N ILE A 98 5.77 -6.96 19.32
CA ILE A 98 6.46 -8.23 19.06
C ILE A 98 6.82 -8.95 20.36
N MET A 99 7.02 -8.22 21.47
CA MET A 99 7.26 -8.85 22.77
C MET A 99 6.05 -9.65 23.26
N ASP A 100 4.84 -9.25 22.86
CA ASP A 100 3.61 -9.96 23.18
C ASP A 100 3.40 -11.22 22.31
N PHE A 101 4.14 -11.36 21.19
CA PHE A 101 4.01 -12.46 20.23
C PHE A 101 5.36 -13.10 19.84
N PRO A 102 6.05 -13.78 20.78
CA PRO A 102 7.39 -14.32 20.55
C PRO A 102 7.48 -15.40 19.46
N GLU A 103 6.43 -16.19 19.24
CA GLU A 103 6.38 -17.18 18.15
C GLU A 103 6.25 -16.53 16.77
N PHE A 104 5.60 -15.37 16.69
CA PHE A 104 5.54 -14.56 15.47
C PHE A 104 6.89 -13.88 15.23
N ALA A 105 7.53 -13.37 16.29
CA ALA A 105 8.87 -12.78 16.25
C ALA A 105 9.91 -13.72 15.62
N LYS A 106 9.93 -15.00 16.03
CA LYS A 106 10.83 -16.03 15.48
C LYS A 106 10.65 -16.28 13.98
N ARG A 107 9.45 -16.01 13.45
CA ARG A 107 9.11 -16.19 12.03
C ARG A 107 9.38 -14.94 11.20
N MET A 108 9.50 -13.78 11.84
CA MET A 108 9.83 -12.52 11.19
C MET A 108 11.33 -12.43 10.93
N LYS A 109 11.71 -12.50 9.65
CA LYS A 109 13.04 -12.08 9.19
C LYS A 109 12.98 -10.63 8.73
N LEU A 110 12.89 -9.71 9.68
CA LEU A 110 12.95 -8.27 9.38
C LEU A 110 14.42 -7.84 9.25
N GLU A 111 15.02 -8.10 8.09
CA GLU A 111 16.29 -7.49 7.69
C GLU A 111 16.06 -6.12 7.03
N ILE A 112 15.12 -5.33 7.57
CA ILE A 112 14.82 -3.99 7.05
C ILE A 112 15.65 -2.98 7.82
N LYS A 113 16.59 -2.39 7.11
CA LYS A 113 17.44 -1.31 7.60
C LYS A 113 16.66 -0.01 7.68
N THR A 114 16.42 0.50 8.89
CA THR A 114 15.73 1.78 9.08
C THR A 114 16.74 2.91 9.31
N PRO A 115 16.79 3.91 8.42
CA PRO A 115 17.70 5.04 8.58
C PRO A 115 17.31 5.88 9.80
N ALA A 116 18.31 6.42 10.50
CA ALA A 116 18.09 7.39 11.57
C ALA A 116 18.11 8.83 11.03
N CYS A 117 17.44 9.74 11.71
CA CYS A 117 17.62 11.17 11.45
C CYS A 117 18.89 11.65 12.16
N VAL A 118 19.97 11.89 11.41
CA VAL A 118 21.28 12.30 11.93
C VAL A 118 21.65 13.75 11.60
N GLY A 119 20.74 14.49 10.95
CA GLY A 119 20.97 15.88 10.56
C GLY A 119 19.74 16.52 9.91
N PRO A 120 19.90 17.76 9.38
CA PRO A 120 18.80 18.47 8.71
C PRO A 120 18.21 17.69 7.54
N VAL A 121 16.88 17.66 7.49
CA VAL A 121 16.11 16.96 6.47
C VAL A 121 15.71 17.93 5.36
N SER A 122 16.03 17.59 4.12
CA SER A 122 15.71 18.35 2.91
C SER A 122 15.57 17.40 1.73
N TYR A 123 14.76 17.75 0.74
CA TYR A 123 14.61 16.92 -0.45
C TYR A 123 15.88 16.95 -1.32
N LEU A 124 16.24 15.78 -1.84
CA LEU A 124 17.22 15.61 -2.90
C LEU A 124 16.56 15.77 -4.28
N GLU A 125 17.36 15.63 -5.33
CA GLU A 125 16.87 15.57 -6.71
C GLU A 125 15.73 14.56 -6.87
N THR A 126 14.67 14.99 -7.55
CA THR A 126 13.38 14.30 -7.54
C THR A 126 13.11 13.47 -8.80
N ASP A 127 14.15 13.02 -9.50
CA ASP A 127 13.97 12.30 -10.78
C ASP A 127 13.20 10.99 -10.61
N ALA A 128 13.47 10.23 -9.54
CA ALA A 128 12.69 9.04 -9.21
C ALA A 128 11.20 9.35 -8.98
N LEU A 129 10.89 10.47 -8.31
CA LEU A 129 9.52 10.92 -8.11
C LEU A 129 8.87 11.34 -9.45
N ARG A 130 9.61 12.06 -10.30
CA ARG A 130 9.13 12.46 -11.63
C ARG A 130 8.81 11.22 -12.48
N ALA A 131 9.66 10.19 -12.43
CA ALA A 131 9.44 8.91 -13.10
C ALA A 131 8.19 8.18 -12.57
N ASP A 132 7.99 8.13 -11.25
CA ASP A 132 6.78 7.56 -10.64
C ASP A 132 5.51 8.26 -11.13
N ILE A 133 5.52 9.60 -11.12
CA ILE A 133 4.40 10.43 -11.59
C ILE A 133 4.14 10.18 -13.08
N ALA A 134 5.19 10.15 -13.91
CA ALA A 134 5.06 9.91 -15.34
C ALA A 134 4.49 8.52 -15.64
N ASN A 135 4.92 7.49 -14.91
CA ASN A 135 4.39 6.13 -15.05
C ASN A 135 2.90 6.07 -14.70
N LEU A 136 2.48 6.67 -13.58
CA LEU A 136 1.08 6.71 -13.19
C LEU A 136 0.23 7.48 -14.21
N GLN A 137 0.69 8.64 -14.65
CA GLN A 137 -0.01 9.44 -15.66
C GLN A 137 -0.17 8.68 -16.99
N ALA A 138 0.89 8.03 -17.46
CA ALA A 138 0.84 7.23 -18.68
C ALA A 138 -0.12 6.04 -18.55
N ALA A 139 -0.09 5.34 -17.41
CA ALA A 139 -1.00 4.23 -17.14
C ALA A 139 -2.47 4.68 -17.06
N LEU A 140 -2.74 5.85 -16.47
CA LEU A 140 -4.08 6.42 -16.39
C LEU A 140 -4.61 6.91 -17.75
N ALA A 141 -3.75 7.44 -18.61
CA ALA A 141 -4.12 7.89 -19.95
C ALA A 141 -4.43 6.72 -20.90
N GLY A 142 -3.70 5.60 -20.79
CA GLY A 142 -3.90 4.40 -21.59
C GLY A 142 -5.11 3.56 -21.18
N SER A 143 -5.71 3.83 -20.03
CA SER A 143 -6.88 3.12 -19.53
C SER A 143 -8.13 3.99 -19.70
N GLY A 144 -9.16 3.47 -20.38
CA GLY A 144 -10.39 4.22 -20.72
C GLY A 144 -11.19 4.71 -19.51
N ALA A 145 -11.86 5.86 -19.68
CA ALA A 145 -12.52 6.74 -18.68
C ALA A 145 -13.06 6.12 -17.37
N GLU A 146 -13.04 6.95 -16.32
CA GLU A 146 -13.46 6.66 -14.95
C GLU A 146 -14.92 6.15 -14.84
N GLU A 147 -15.13 4.84 -14.90
CA GLU A 147 -16.36 4.25 -14.38
C GLU A 147 -16.24 4.10 -12.86
N GLY A 148 -16.73 5.11 -12.14
CA GLY A 148 -16.94 5.01 -10.71
C GLY A 148 -17.79 3.78 -10.36
N VAL A 149 -17.47 3.12 -9.25
CA VAL A 149 -18.32 2.03 -8.73
C VAL A 149 -19.63 2.61 -8.24
N ARG A 150 -20.65 2.53 -9.09
CA ARG A 150 -22.05 2.65 -8.66
C ARG A 150 -22.38 1.45 -7.78
N ARG A 151 -23.10 1.66 -6.68
CA ARG A 151 -23.52 0.58 -5.75
C ARG A 151 -24.10 -0.66 -6.45
N GLN A 152 -24.71 -0.48 -7.62
CA GLN A 152 -25.28 -1.55 -8.45
C GLN A 152 -24.21 -2.43 -9.15
N ASN A 153 -23.00 -1.91 -9.43
CA ASN A 153 -21.97 -2.61 -10.20
C ASN A 153 -21.14 -3.62 -9.37
N ILE A 154 -21.07 -3.46 -8.04
CA ILE A 154 -20.38 -4.43 -7.15
C ILE A 154 -21.02 -5.83 -7.27
N ARG A 155 -22.35 -5.89 -7.37
CA ARG A 155 -23.11 -7.13 -7.52
C ARG A 155 -22.86 -7.80 -8.88
N HIS A 156 -22.71 -7.02 -9.96
CA HIS A 156 -22.57 -7.57 -11.32
C HIS A 156 -21.14 -8.00 -11.67
N ARG A 157 -20.11 -7.24 -11.27
CA ARG A 157 -18.71 -7.56 -11.64
C ARG A 157 -18.08 -8.67 -10.80
N SER A 158 -18.55 -8.89 -9.57
CA SER A 158 -17.86 -9.82 -8.66
C SER A 158 -18.17 -11.30 -8.90
N ARG A 159 -19.29 -11.67 -9.58
CA ARG A 159 -19.86 -13.05 -9.67
C ARG A 159 -19.91 -13.86 -8.36
N ARG A 160 -19.41 -13.31 -7.25
CA ARG A 160 -19.51 -13.81 -5.90
C ARG A 160 -20.73 -13.16 -5.29
N LYS A 161 -21.67 -13.99 -4.87
CA LYS A 161 -22.68 -13.56 -3.90
C LYS A 161 -21.92 -13.12 -2.66
N LEU A 162 -21.62 -11.83 -2.54
CA LEU A 162 -21.41 -11.25 -1.22
C LEU A 162 -22.69 -11.54 -0.47
N ALA A 163 -22.61 -12.44 0.51
CA ALA A 163 -23.69 -12.66 1.44
C ALA A 163 -24.05 -11.29 2.00
N GLU A 164 -25.20 -10.75 1.61
CA GLU A 164 -25.78 -9.57 2.20
C GLU A 164 -26.06 -9.90 3.65
N CYS A 165 -25.06 -9.71 4.51
CA CYS A 165 -25.32 -9.44 5.91
C CYS A 165 -25.87 -8.01 5.96
N GLY A 166 -27.15 -7.85 5.58
CA GLY A 166 -27.98 -6.78 6.11
C GLY A 166 -27.98 -6.84 7.64
N PRO A 167 -28.48 -5.80 8.33
CA PRO A 167 -28.51 -5.79 9.78
C PRO A 167 -29.20 -7.06 10.27
N ARG A 168 -28.45 -7.93 10.97
CA ARG A 168 -29.03 -9.09 11.63
C ARG A 168 -30.03 -8.54 12.64
N LEU A 169 -31.32 -8.73 12.37
CA LEU A 169 -32.38 -8.60 13.37
C LEU A 169 -31.97 -9.46 14.57
N GLY A 170 -31.55 -8.81 15.66
CA GLY A 170 -31.06 -9.48 16.86
C GLY A 170 -29.92 -8.81 17.63
N LEU A 171 -29.28 -7.74 17.13
CA LEU A 171 -28.30 -6.98 17.91
C LEU A 171 -28.99 -5.85 18.70
N GLY A 172 -29.33 -6.15 19.95
CA GLY A 172 -29.80 -5.16 20.92
C GLY A 172 -28.64 -4.27 21.37
N PHE A 173 -28.45 -3.12 20.73
CA PHE A 173 -27.57 -2.08 21.24
C PHE A 173 -28.26 -1.33 22.37
N ARG A 174 -27.94 -1.65 23.64
CA ARG A 174 -28.17 -0.69 24.73
C ARG A 174 -27.04 0.33 24.75
N ARG A 175 -27.34 1.58 24.43
CA ARG A 175 -26.47 2.70 24.79
C ARG A 175 -26.38 2.74 26.32
N ARG A 176 -25.18 2.50 26.87
CA ARG A 176 -24.83 3.04 28.19
C ARG A 176 -24.12 4.36 27.95
N ALA A 177 -24.68 5.41 28.53
CA ALA A 177 -23.96 6.66 28.73
C ALA A 177 -22.92 6.47 29.84
N CYS A 178 -21.90 7.34 29.81
CA CYS A 178 -20.82 7.54 30.78
C CYS A 178 -19.50 6.79 30.52
N GLY A 179 -18.53 7.55 30.01
CA GLY A 179 -17.22 7.75 30.66
C GLY A 179 -16.20 6.61 30.61
N VAL A 180 -15.07 6.90 29.97
CA VAL A 180 -13.80 6.13 29.94
C VAL A 180 -13.78 5.00 28.90
N ALA A 181 -12.90 5.18 27.91
CA ALA A 181 -12.68 4.30 26.79
C ALA A 181 -11.97 3.02 27.23
N SER A 182 -12.69 1.91 27.22
CA SER A 182 -12.15 0.55 27.03
C SER A 182 -13.30 -0.33 26.54
N ALA A 183 -13.24 -0.73 25.28
CA ALA A 183 -14.18 -1.69 24.71
C ALA A 183 -13.56 -3.08 24.82
N ASP A 184 -13.98 -3.85 25.82
CA ASP A 184 -13.71 -5.28 25.89
C ASP A 184 -14.69 -6.02 24.98
N ALA A 185 -14.19 -6.64 23.92
CA ALA A 185 -14.96 -7.53 23.06
C ALA A 185 -14.71 -8.98 23.51
N ARG A 186 -15.66 -9.57 24.26
CA ARG A 186 -15.65 -11.02 24.53
C ARG A 186 -16.43 -11.75 23.46
N TRP A 187 -15.81 -12.80 22.92
CA TRP A 187 -16.47 -13.78 22.06
C TRP A 187 -16.98 -14.94 22.91
N SER A 188 -18.20 -15.39 22.64
CA SER A 188 -18.71 -16.67 23.11
C SER A 188 -19.19 -17.42 21.88
N PHE A 189 -18.62 -18.60 21.66
CA PHE A 189 -19.13 -19.56 20.68
C PHE A 189 -20.06 -20.53 21.42
N ALA A 190 -21.23 -20.77 20.84
CA ALA A 190 -22.06 -21.93 21.15
C ALA A 190 -21.79 -23.00 20.09
#